data_AF-A0A7S2V2K8-F1
#
_entry.id   AF-A0A7S2V2K8-F1
#
_cell.length_a   1.000
_cell.length_b   1.000
_cell.length_c   1.000
_cell.angle_alpha   90.00
_cell.angle_beta   90.00
_cell.angle_gamma   90.00
#
_symmetry.space_group_name_H-M   'P 1'
#
loop_
_entity.id
_entity.type
_entity.pdbx_description
1 polymer ?
#
loop_
_entity_poly.entity_id
_entity_poly.type
_entity_poly.pdbx_seq_one_letter_code
_entity_poly.pdbx_strand_id
1 'polypeptide(L)'
;FAYKEGTARATVTFLNESSREYLFHELTFTATPAGELETLHLEAPVRQHAKHLITIDNPLPPHVPITFQEDWWSCTNPFVRLSRVGEISGNSEGVFEVDYRP
;
A
#
# COMPACT_ATOMS: atom_id res chain seq x y z
N PHE A 1 -11.47 1.73 -7.47
CA PHE A 1 -10.13 1.41 -6.97
C PHE A 1 -10.10 1.69 -5.48
N ALA A 2 -9.48 0.84 -4.66
CA ALA A 2 -9.38 1.03 -3.21
C ALA A 2 -7.90 1.02 -2.82
N TYR A 3 -7.46 2.02 -2.06
CA TYR A 3 -6.07 2.15 -1.60
C TYR A 3 -5.80 1.41 -0.29
N LYS A 4 -6.85 0.90 0.36
CA LYS A 4 -6.77 0.15 1.60
C LYS A 4 -7.57 -1.14 1.46
N GLU A 5 -6.99 -2.23 1.95
CA GLU A 5 -7.67 -3.50 2.09
C GLU A 5 -8.91 -3.35 2.97
N GLY A 6 -9.98 -4.06 2.62
CA GLY A 6 -11.20 -4.01 3.42
C GLY A 6 -12.43 -4.44 2.66
N THR A 7 -13.54 -4.49 3.38
CA THR A 7 -14.85 -4.80 2.81
C THR A 7 -15.75 -3.58 2.96
N ALA A 8 -16.28 -3.08 1.85
CA ALA A 8 -17.31 -2.04 1.83
C ALA A 8 -18.65 -2.69 1.53
N ARG A 9 -19.68 -2.34 2.30
CA ARG A 9 -21.06 -2.77 2.07
C ARG A 9 -21.90 -1.58 1.67
N ALA A 10 -22.73 -1.74 0.66
CA ALA A 10 -23.65 -0.72 0.20
C ALA A 10 -25.02 -1.34 -0.04
N THR A 11 -26.08 -0.63 0.34
CA THR A 11 -27.45 -1.04 0.06
C THR A 11 -28.02 -0.11 -1.00
N VAL A 12 -28.46 -0.68 -2.12
CA VAL A 12 -29.12 0.05 -3.19
C VAL A 12 -30.61 -0.21 -3.08
N THR A 13 -31.39 0.84 -2.82
CA THR A 13 -32.86 0.75 -2.70
C THR A 13 -33.50 1.44 -3.90
N PHE A 14 -34.35 0.69 -4.61
CA PHE A 14 -35.21 1.16 -5.69
C PHE A 14 -36.62 1.33 -5.15
N LEU A 15 -37.22 2.50 -5.32
CA LEU A 15 -38.58 2.80 -4.92
C LEU A 15 -39.43 3.04 -6.18
N ASN A 16 -40.56 2.36 -6.29
CA ASN A 16 -41.58 2.70 -7.27
C ASN A 16 -42.46 3.83 -6.72
N GLU A 17 -42.42 5.00 -7.35
CA GLU A 17 -43.16 6.18 -6.88
C GLU A 17 -44.69 6.03 -6.99
N SER A 18 -45.18 5.16 -7.88
CA SER A 18 -46.62 4.96 -8.11
C SER A 18 -47.25 3.92 -7.17
N SER A 19 -46.61 2.75 -6.99
CA SER A 19 -47.12 1.69 -6.09
C SER A 19 -46.62 1.82 -4.65
N ARG A 20 -45.64 2.71 -4.39
CA ARG A 20 -44.91 2.85 -3.10
C ARG A 20 -44.13 1.60 -2.68
N GLU A 21 -44.02 0.60 -3.54
CA GLU A 21 -43.24 -0.60 -3.29
C GLU A 21 -41.76 -0.32 -3.48
N TYR A 22 -40.91 -1.04 -2.73
CA TYR A 22 -39.47 -0.91 -2.85
C TYR A 22 -38.79 -2.27 -2.98
N LEU A 23 -37.64 -2.26 -3.65
CA LEU A 23 -36.72 -3.38 -3.78
C LEU A 23 -35.36 -2.90 -3.29
N PHE A 24 -34.63 -3.73 -2.55
CA PHE A 24 -33.26 -3.39 -2.17
C PHE A 24 -32.29 -4.53 -2.48
N HIS A 25 -31.06 -4.16 -2.79
CA HIS A 25 -29.95 -5.07 -3.01
C HIS A 25 -28.78 -4.67 -2.12
N GLU A 26 -28.21 -5.65 -1.43
CA GLU A 26 -26.98 -5.49 -0.69
C GLU A 26 -25.78 -5.86 -1.57
N LEU A 27 -24.88 -4.92 -1.74
CA LEU A 27 -23.64 -5.08 -2.48
C LEU A 27 -22.49 -5.14 -1.48
N THR A 28 -21.63 -6.15 -1.64
CA THR A 28 -20.40 -6.29 -0.86
C THR A 28 -19.21 -6.20 -1.80
N PHE A 29 -18.34 -5.23 -1.56
CA PHE A 29 -17.11 -5.00 -2.30
C PHE A 29 -15.92 -5.34 -1.41
N THR A 30 -15.06 -6.25 -1.88
CA THR A 30 -13.85 -6.65 -1.15
C THR A 30 -12.62 -6.15 -1.89
N ALA A 31 -11.84 -5.30 -1.22
CA ALA A 31 -10.50 -4.90 -1.65
C ALA A 31 -9.48 -5.87 -1.06
N THR A 32 -8.84 -6.66 -1.92
CA THR A 32 -7.81 -7.64 -1.56
C THR A 32 -6.44 -6.99 -1.37
N PRO A 33 -5.49 -7.69 -0.74
CA PRO A 33 -4.11 -7.23 -0.64
C PRO A 33 -3.48 -6.89 -1.98
N ALA A 34 -2.49 -6.00 -1.93
CA ALA A 34 -1.65 -5.70 -3.08
C ALA A 34 -0.88 -6.96 -3.51
N GLY A 35 -0.79 -7.19 -4.82
CA GLY A 35 0.06 -8.25 -5.36
C GLY A 35 1.54 -7.92 -5.26
N GLU A 36 2.39 -8.90 -5.55
CA GLU A 36 3.83 -8.68 -5.69
C GLU A 36 4.10 -7.72 -6.85
N LEU A 37 4.79 -6.60 -6.55
CA LEU A 37 5.10 -5.58 -7.55
C LEU A 37 6.41 -5.90 -8.29
N GLU A 38 7.44 -6.30 -7.56
CA GLU A 38 8.80 -6.53 -8.08
C GLU A 38 9.56 -7.53 -7.19
N THR A 39 10.53 -8.24 -7.77
CA THR A 39 11.50 -9.08 -7.05
C THR A 39 12.90 -8.50 -7.17
N LEU A 40 13.54 -8.20 -6.04
CA LEU A 40 14.90 -7.65 -5.99
C LEU A 40 15.93 -8.75 -5.74
N HIS A 41 16.93 -8.85 -6.61
CA HIS A 41 18.09 -9.75 -6.43
C HIS A 41 19.24 -8.99 -5.75
N LEU A 42 19.51 -9.32 -4.49
CA LEU A 42 20.58 -8.72 -3.69
C LEU A 42 21.72 -9.72 -3.49
N GLU A 43 22.92 -9.38 -3.94
CA GLU A 43 24.13 -10.18 -3.76
C GLU A 43 25.22 -9.33 -3.10
N ALA A 44 25.85 -9.88 -2.07
CA ALA A 44 26.95 -9.23 -1.36
C ALA A 44 28.00 -10.26 -0.92
N PRO A 45 29.30 -9.92 -0.96
CA PRO A 45 30.32 -10.69 -0.27
C PRO A 45 30.07 -10.74 1.24
N VAL A 46 30.61 -11.77 1.91
CA VAL A 46 30.45 -11.98 3.36
C VAL A 46 30.82 -10.71 4.13
N ARG A 47 29.93 -10.28 5.05
CA ARG A 47 30.07 -9.07 5.89
C ARG A 47 30.10 -7.74 5.14
N GLN A 48 29.80 -7.71 3.84
CA GLN A 48 29.64 -6.48 3.05
C GLN A 48 28.15 -6.12 2.88
N HIS A 49 27.89 -4.86 2.58
CA HIS A 49 26.54 -4.34 2.38
C HIS A 49 26.19 -4.31 0.89
N ALA A 50 25.00 -4.79 0.53
CA ALA A 50 24.34 -4.50 -0.74
C ALA A 50 23.15 -3.56 -0.47
N LYS A 51 23.13 -2.42 -1.16
CA LYS A 51 22.10 -1.38 -1.03
C LYS A 51 21.31 -1.25 -2.32
N HIS A 52 20.01 -1.13 -2.20
CA HIS A 52 19.11 -0.90 -3.33
C HIS A 52 18.06 0.17 -2.97
N LEU A 53 17.79 1.08 -3.89
CA LEU A 53 16.79 2.13 -3.69
C LEU A 53 15.50 1.72 -4.39
N ILE A 54 14.40 1.69 -3.64
CA ILE A 54 13.05 1.49 -4.17
C ILE A 54 12.29 2.82 -4.10
N THR A 55 11.48 3.06 -5.12
CA THR A 55 10.62 4.24 -5.22
C THR A 55 9.17 3.79 -5.14
N ILE A 56 8.40 4.41 -4.23
CA ILE A 56 6.99 4.12 -4.02
C ILE A 56 6.18 5.37 -4.35
N ASP A 57 5.31 5.28 -5.35
CA ASP A 57 4.45 6.38 -5.75
C ASP A 57 3.41 6.71 -4.67
N ASN A 58 3.17 8.00 -4.45
CA ASN A 58 2.16 8.48 -3.54
C ASN A 58 0.83 8.71 -4.28
N PRO A 59 -0.24 7.93 -3.98
CA PRO A 59 -1.56 8.14 -4.59
C PRO A 59 -2.32 9.34 -4.01
N LEU A 60 -1.85 9.95 -2.92
CA LEU A 60 -2.51 11.09 -2.27
C LEU A 60 -2.12 12.43 -2.92
N PRO A 61 -2.99 13.45 -2.84
CA PRO A 61 -2.67 14.78 -3.33
C PRO A 61 -1.39 15.36 -2.67
N PRO A 62 -0.63 16.22 -3.36
CA PRO A 62 0.66 16.73 -2.89
C PRO A 62 0.66 17.37 -1.49
N HIS A 63 -0.49 17.91 -1.07
CA HIS A 63 -0.61 18.66 0.18
C HIS A 63 -0.97 17.79 1.40
N VAL A 64 -1.11 16.48 1.23
CA VAL A 64 -1.47 15.57 2.33
C VAL A 64 -0.20 14.89 2.87
N PRO A 65 0.14 15.05 4.16
CA PRO A 65 1.28 14.36 4.74
C PRO A 65 1.03 12.84 4.80
N ILE A 66 2.03 12.05 4.43
CA ILE A 66 1.98 10.59 4.56
C ILE A 66 2.64 10.17 5.86
N THR A 67 1.90 9.42 6.67
CA THR A 67 2.42 8.77 7.87
C THR A 67 2.41 7.26 7.66
N PHE A 68 3.56 6.63 7.81
CA PHE A 68 3.68 5.17 7.86
C PHE A 68 3.51 4.73 9.30
N GLN A 69 2.68 3.72 9.56
CA GLN A 69 2.61 3.06 10.87
C GLN A 69 3.92 2.32 11.15
N GLU A 70 4.28 1.97 12.38
CA GLU A 70 5.57 1.33 12.66
C GLU A 70 5.72 -0.07 12.01
N ASP A 71 4.61 -0.77 11.82
CA ASP A 71 4.47 -2.13 11.31
C ASP A 71 4.13 -2.20 9.81
N TRP A 72 4.28 -1.08 9.10
CA TRP A 72 3.94 -0.96 7.67
C TRP A 72 4.80 -1.83 6.73
N TRP A 73 5.96 -2.30 7.20
CA TRP A 73 6.86 -3.18 6.47
C TRP A 73 7.32 -4.32 7.36
N SER A 74 7.59 -5.47 6.76
CA SER A 74 8.20 -6.61 7.44
C SER A 74 9.11 -7.38 6.49
N CYS A 75 10.11 -8.06 7.05
CA CYS A 75 10.97 -8.97 6.30
C CYS A 75 11.26 -10.21 7.15
N THR A 76 11.19 -11.39 6.54
CA THR A 76 11.52 -12.65 7.21
C THR A 76 13.02 -12.81 7.45
N ASN A 77 13.86 -12.13 6.66
CA ASN A 77 15.32 -12.21 6.77
C ASN A 77 15.86 -11.13 7.74
N PRO A 78 16.50 -11.51 8.86
CA PRO A 78 17.00 -10.55 9.86
C PRO A 78 18.18 -9.69 9.37
N PHE A 79 18.80 -10.07 8.25
CA PHE A 79 19.94 -9.36 7.64
C PHE A 79 19.51 -8.31 6.61
N VAL A 80 18.20 -8.17 6.38
CA VAL A 80 17.63 -7.16 5.49
C VAL A 80 17.01 -6.05 6.33
N ARG A 81 17.30 -4.80 5.97
CA ARG A 81 16.77 -3.60 6.62
C ARG A 81 16.19 -2.67 5.57
N LEU A 82 15.09 -2.03 5.91
CA LEU A 82 14.48 -0.98 5.10
C LEU A 82 14.60 0.35 5.85
N SER A 83 15.15 1.38 5.19
CA SER A 83 15.30 2.72 5.74
C SER A 83 14.68 3.74 4.79
N ARG A 84 13.88 4.67 5.32
CA ARG A 84 13.32 5.76 4.51
C ARG A 84 14.39 6.78 4.19
N VAL A 85 14.53 7.15 2.91
CA VAL A 85 15.49 8.16 2.46
C VAL A 85 14.74 9.45 2.18
N GLY A 86 14.89 10.42 3.08
CA GLY A 86 14.29 11.76 2.94
C GLY A 86 12.86 11.90 3.49
N GLU A 87 12.28 13.07 3.25
CA GLU A 87 10.89 13.38 3.63
C GLU A 87 9.96 13.20 2.43
N ILE A 88 8.89 12.44 2.64
CA ILE A 88 7.77 12.29 1.71
C ILE A 88 6.81 13.44 2.02
N SER A 89 7.17 14.64 1.56
CA SER A 89 6.32 15.82 1.62
C SER A 89 6.26 16.43 0.22
N GLY A 90 5.06 16.64 -0.32
CA GLY A 90 4.85 17.38 -1.57
C GLY A 90 5.25 16.69 -2.88
N ASN A 91 6.18 15.74 -2.88
CA ASN A 91 6.63 15.05 -4.08
C ASN A 91 5.90 13.72 -4.29
N SER A 92 5.72 13.39 -5.57
CA SER A 92 4.92 12.29 -6.11
C SER A 92 5.37 10.88 -5.66
N GLU A 93 6.52 10.76 -5.00
CA GLU A 93 7.21 9.50 -4.77
C GLU A 93 8.01 9.52 -3.45
N GLY A 94 8.00 8.39 -2.73
CA GLY A 94 8.83 8.15 -1.56
C GLY A 94 9.95 7.16 -1.84
N VAL A 95 11.17 7.50 -1.45
CA VAL A 95 12.35 6.65 -1.68
C VAL A 95 12.71 5.89 -0.40
N PHE A 96 12.94 4.59 -0.53
CA PHE A 96 13.40 3.72 0.54
C PHE A 96 14.67 2.97 0.14
N GLU A 97 15.60 2.83 1.07
CA GLU A 97 16.82 2.04 0.91
C GLU A 97 16.63 0.67 1.55
N VAL A 98 16.77 -0.37 0.76
CA VAL A 98 16.92 -1.76 1.19
C VAL A 98 18.42 -2.03 1.38
N ASP A 99 18.84 -2.36 2.59
CA ASP A 99 20.21 -2.75 2.94
C ASP A 99 20.25 -4.23 3.32
N TYR A 100 21.09 -5.00 2.65
CA TYR A 100 21.34 -6.41 2.92
C TYR A 100 22.80 -6.63 3.32
N ARG A 101 23.01 -7.34 4.44
CA ARG A 101 24.35 -7.70 4.92
C ARG A 101 24.40 -9.15 5.44
N PRO A 102 24.91 -10.11 4.64
CA PRO A 102 25.12 -11.49 5.07
C PRO A 102 26.22 -11.65 6.12
#